data_AF-A0A1G7HE59-F1
#
_entry.id   AF-A0A1G7HE59-F1
#
_cell.length_a   1.000
_cell.length_b   1.000
_cell.length_c   1.000
_cell.angle_alpha   90.00
_cell.angle_beta   90.00
_cell.angle_gamma   90.00
#
_symmetry.space_group_name_H-M   'P 1'
#
loop_
_entity.id
_entity.type
_entity.pdbx_description
1 polymer ?
#
loop_
_entity_poly.entity_id
_entity_poly.type
_entity_poly.pdbx_seq_one_letter_code
_entity_poly.pdbx_strand_id
1 'polypeptide(L)'
;MNDCPFRYQGHFEDVETGLYYNRFRYYSAEEGAYISQDPIGLDSGEYNLYSYVQNSNALFDPLGLERYHRKNGQFGKKRGRPRNPSVHGNSKTSTKPAVLYAMYDGEGNFQKYGITQEVDNPRKRYGNTIPAEYEVIEIDRGKRSDMLKKERHLTERGGGPLNKEKWANTKCK
;
A
#
# COMPACT_ATOMS: atom_id res chain seq x y z
N MET A 1 -21.67 -4.48 57.58
CA MET A 1 -22.02 -5.17 56.32
C MET A 1 -20.91 -4.81 55.36
N ASN A 2 -20.16 -5.79 54.85
CA ASN A 2 -19.07 -5.49 53.92
C ASN A 2 -19.68 -5.13 52.58
N ASP A 3 -19.70 -3.83 52.28
CA ASP A 3 -20.09 -3.34 50.97
C ASP A 3 -19.14 -3.93 49.93
N CYS A 4 -19.70 -4.67 48.97
CA CYS A 4 -18.94 -5.13 47.82
C CYS A 4 -18.55 -3.87 47.01
N PRO A 5 -17.26 -3.55 46.85
CA PRO A 5 -16.85 -2.32 46.18
C PRO A 5 -16.90 -2.43 44.65
N PHE A 6 -17.17 -3.63 44.13
CA PHE A 6 -17.31 -3.86 42.69
C PHE A 6 -18.68 -3.38 42.21
N ARG A 7 -18.68 -2.66 41.08
CA ARG A 7 -19.88 -2.13 40.43
C ARG A 7 -20.07 -2.82 39.08
N TYR A 8 -20.16 -2.04 38.00
CA TYR A 8 -20.15 -2.57 36.63
C TYR A 8 -18.78 -3.15 36.26
N GLN A 9 -18.68 -3.83 35.13
CA GLN A 9 -17.45 -4.51 34.73
C GLN A 9 -16.27 -3.53 34.63
N GLY A 10 -15.23 -3.75 35.45
CA GLY A 10 -14.06 -2.87 35.53
C GLY A 10 -14.22 -1.65 36.44
N HIS A 11 -15.35 -1.51 37.14
CA HIS A 11 -15.62 -0.37 38.04
C HIS A 11 -15.45 -0.74 39.50
N PHE A 12 -14.74 0.13 40.21
CA PHE A 12 -14.59 0.10 41.66
C PHE A 12 -15.24 1.37 42.24
N GLU A 13 -16.14 1.24 43.20
CA GLU A 13 -16.70 2.42 43.86
C GLU A 13 -15.66 3.04 44.80
N ASP A 14 -15.41 4.32 44.58
CA ASP A 14 -14.75 5.17 45.55
C ASP A 14 -15.80 5.71 46.52
N VAL A 15 -15.78 5.21 47.76
CA VAL A 15 -16.78 5.52 48.80
C VAL A 15 -16.68 6.98 49.27
N GLU A 16 -15.53 7.63 49.10
CA GLU A 16 -15.35 9.04 49.50
C GLU A 16 -16.09 9.99 48.55
N THR A 17 -16.15 9.66 47.26
CA THR A 17 -16.70 10.52 46.21
C THR A 17 -18.01 10.01 45.61
N GLY A 18 -18.34 8.73 45.80
CA GLY A 18 -19.45 8.06 45.13
C GLY A 18 -19.20 7.79 43.64
N LEU A 19 -18.00 8.09 43.13
CA LEU A 19 -17.64 7.88 41.74
C LEU A 19 -17.11 6.47 41.50
N TYR A 20 -17.21 6.01 40.26
CA TYR A 20 -16.73 4.70 39.86
C TYR A 20 -15.38 4.83 39.18
N TYR A 21 -14.35 4.36 39.86
CA TYR A 21 -12.99 4.32 39.33
C TYR A 21 -12.87 3.20 38.29
N ASN A 22 -12.46 3.59 37.08
CA ASN A 22 -12.15 2.70 35.98
C ASN A 22 -10.74 3.01 35.48
N ARG A 23 -9.73 2.39 36.10
CA ARG A 23 -8.27 2.45 35.88
C ARG A 23 -7.64 3.81 35.50
N PHE A 24 -8.07 4.45 34.43
CA PHE A 24 -7.56 5.75 33.97
C PHE A 24 -8.58 6.90 34.10
N ARG A 25 -9.85 6.63 34.42
CA ARG A 25 -10.91 7.64 34.52
C ARG A 25 -11.89 7.36 35.66
N TYR A 26 -12.57 8.41 36.13
CA TYR A 26 -13.68 8.33 37.07
C TYR A 26 -15.01 8.51 36.34
N TYR A 27 -15.95 7.61 36.60
CA TYR A 27 -17.27 7.56 35.99
C TYR A 27 -18.33 8.00 37.00
N SER A 28 -19.19 8.94 36.60
CA SER A 28 -20.36 9.35 37.37
C SER A 28 -21.56 8.51 36.94
N ALA A 29 -22.10 7.73 37.87
CA ALA A 29 -23.31 6.94 37.64
C ALA A 29 -24.57 7.82 37.51
N GLU A 30 -24.57 9.00 38.12
CA GLU A 30 -25.67 9.97 38.06
C GLU A 30 -25.77 10.61 36.66
N GLU A 31 -24.63 10.99 36.08
CA GLU A 31 -24.56 11.64 34.77
C GLU A 31 -24.46 10.63 33.61
N GLY A 32 -24.05 9.40 33.90
CA GLY A 32 -23.84 8.36 32.90
C GLY A 32 -22.57 8.55 32.05
N ALA A 33 -21.61 9.34 32.51
CA ALA A 33 -20.42 9.77 31.76
C ALA A 33 -19.14 9.78 32.62
N TYR A 34 -17.98 9.84 31.96
CA TYR A 34 -16.72 10.15 32.62
C TYR A 34 -16.64 11.64 32.97
N ILE A 35 -16.06 11.96 34.13
CA ILE A 35 -15.89 13.36 34.57
C ILE A 35 -14.66 14.05 33.94
N SER A 36 -13.78 13.27 33.31
CA SER A 36 -12.59 13.76 32.62
C SER A 36 -12.59 13.34 31.14
N GLN A 37 -11.99 14.17 30.29
CA GLN A 37 -11.81 13.86 28.87
C GLN A 37 -10.97 12.61 28.67
N ASP A 38 -11.27 11.86 27.61
CA ASP A 38 -10.47 10.71 27.20
C ASP A 38 -9.01 11.10 26.90
N PRO A 39 -8.01 10.53 27.62
CA PRO A 39 -6.59 10.81 27.37
C PRO A 39 -6.13 10.46 25.95
N ILE A 40 -6.80 9.54 25.26
CA ILE A 40 -6.48 9.20 23.87
C ILE A 40 -7.33 9.99 22.85
N GLY A 41 -8.22 10.86 23.31
CA GLY A 41 -8.99 11.75 22.46
C GLY A 41 -9.89 11.02 21.47
N LEU A 42 -9.89 11.50 20.21
CA LEU A 42 -10.70 10.94 19.13
C LEU A 42 -10.23 9.54 18.67
N ASP A 43 -9.03 9.11 19.07
CA ASP A 43 -8.54 7.77 18.72
C ASP A 43 -9.31 6.66 19.46
N SER A 44 -10.10 7.00 20.47
CA SER A 44 -11.08 6.10 21.12
C SER A 44 -12.18 5.61 20.17
N GLY A 45 -12.41 6.33 19.06
CA GLY A 45 -13.50 6.06 18.13
C GLY A 45 -14.87 6.53 18.62
N GLU A 46 -14.92 7.25 19.75
CA GLU A 46 -16.13 7.84 20.30
C GLU A 46 -16.31 9.30 19.84
N TYR A 47 -17.56 9.70 19.56
CA TYR A 47 -17.88 11.08 19.15
C TYR A 47 -17.83 12.08 20.31
N ASN A 48 -17.94 11.59 21.55
CA ASN A 48 -17.94 12.39 22.76
C ASN A 48 -16.81 11.92 23.70
N LEU A 49 -15.91 12.83 24.04
CA LEU A 49 -14.71 12.59 24.86
C LEU A 49 -15.01 12.16 26.31
N TYR A 50 -16.25 12.32 26.76
CA TYR A 50 -16.69 11.96 28.11
C TYR A 50 -17.53 10.67 28.14
N SER A 51 -17.75 10.02 26.98
CA SER A 51 -18.62 8.84 26.93
C SER A 51 -17.96 7.59 27.49
N TYR A 52 -18.76 6.76 28.17
CA TYR A 52 -18.32 5.45 28.64
C TYR A 52 -18.18 4.45 27.47
N VAL A 53 -19.30 4.13 26.82
CA VAL A 53 -19.35 3.32 25.59
C VAL A 53 -20.61 3.67 24.80
N GLN A 54 -20.61 3.52 23.47
CA GLN A 54 -21.81 3.75 22.63
C GLN A 54 -23.04 2.92 23.02
N ASN A 55 -22.84 1.73 23.57
CA ASN A 55 -23.90 0.81 23.96
C ASN A 55 -23.46 -0.05 25.15
N SER A 56 -23.87 0.35 26.35
CA SER A 56 -23.52 -0.31 27.63
C SER A 56 -24.01 -1.75 27.77
N ASN A 57 -24.97 -2.18 26.93
CA ASN A 57 -25.47 -3.55 26.91
C ASN A 57 -24.63 -4.49 26.03
N ALA A 58 -23.89 -3.95 25.07
CA ALA A 58 -23.10 -4.73 24.11
C ALA A 58 -21.59 -4.58 24.31
N LEU A 59 -21.16 -3.58 25.06
CA LEU A 59 -19.78 -3.12 25.15
C LEU A 59 -19.43 -2.79 26.59
N PHE A 60 -18.17 -2.99 26.92
CA PHE A 60 -17.59 -2.59 28.18
C PHE A 60 -16.18 -2.05 27.92
N ASP A 61 -15.72 -1.13 28.76
CA ASP A 61 -14.38 -0.52 28.68
C ASP A 61 -13.58 -0.91 29.94
N PRO A 62 -12.78 -2.00 29.91
CA PRO A 62 -11.99 -2.46 31.06
C PRO A 62 -10.86 -1.52 31.46
N LEU A 63 -10.44 -0.66 30.54
CA LEU A 63 -9.29 0.21 30.72
C LEU A 63 -9.71 1.66 30.89
N GLY A 64 -10.96 2.05 30.70
CA GLY A 64 -11.31 3.46 30.66
C GLY A 64 -10.56 4.21 29.56
N LEU A 65 -10.21 3.54 28.45
CA LEU A 65 -9.43 4.11 27.34
C LEU A 65 -9.92 3.65 25.97
N GLU A 66 -10.54 2.48 25.83
CA GLU A 66 -10.99 1.97 24.52
C GLU A 66 -12.03 0.85 24.71
N ARG A 67 -12.96 0.71 23.75
CA ARG A 67 -13.93 -0.40 23.73
C ARG A 67 -13.22 -1.73 23.54
N TYR A 68 -13.31 -2.65 24.51
CA TYR A 68 -12.75 -3.99 24.35
C TYR A 68 -13.78 -4.97 23.76
N HIS A 69 -13.55 -5.38 22.51
CA HIS A 69 -14.30 -6.48 21.87
C HIS A 69 -13.55 -7.82 22.00
N ARG A 70 -14.16 -8.81 22.67
CA ARG A 70 -13.86 -10.24 22.42
C ARG A 70 -14.85 -10.82 21.39
N LYS A 71 -14.29 -11.43 20.35
CA LYS A 71 -14.94 -11.72 19.05
C LYS A 71 -15.82 -12.96 19.07
N ASN A 72 -17.13 -12.80 19.34
CA ASN A 72 -18.13 -13.81 19.00
C ASN A 72 -18.99 -13.38 17.80
N GLY A 73 -18.35 -13.12 16.66
CA GLY A 73 -18.94 -13.58 15.39
C GLY A 73 -19.01 -12.62 14.20
N GLN A 74 -18.85 -11.31 14.36
CA GLN A 74 -18.87 -10.40 13.21
C GLN A 74 -17.51 -9.75 12.99
N PHE A 75 -16.87 -10.15 11.90
CA PHE A 75 -15.60 -9.61 11.45
C PHE A 75 -15.81 -8.16 11.00
N GLY A 76 -15.08 -7.21 11.60
CA GLY A 76 -14.69 -6.00 10.86
C GLY A 76 -14.17 -6.46 9.49
N LYS A 77 -14.62 -5.81 8.40
CA LYS A 77 -14.40 -6.24 7.01
C LYS A 77 -13.07 -6.98 6.93
N LYS A 78 -13.08 -8.30 6.65
CA LYS A 78 -11.83 -9.09 6.52
C LYS A 78 -10.87 -8.20 5.74
N ARG A 79 -9.72 -7.81 6.32
CA ARG A 79 -8.71 -7.05 5.58
C ARG A 79 -8.53 -7.84 4.29
N GLY A 80 -8.94 -7.26 3.16
CA GLY A 80 -8.95 -7.98 1.90
C GLY A 80 -7.58 -8.63 1.76
N ARG A 81 -7.53 -9.92 1.41
CA ARG A 81 -6.26 -10.62 1.20
C ARG A 81 -5.38 -9.66 0.40
N PRO A 82 -4.17 -9.30 0.86
CA PRO A 82 -3.37 -8.30 0.17
C PRO A 82 -3.33 -8.71 -1.29
N ARG A 83 -3.94 -7.89 -2.16
CA ARG A 83 -3.91 -8.17 -3.60
C ARG A 83 -2.45 -8.06 -3.97
N ASN A 84 -1.82 -9.18 -4.27
CA ASN A 84 -0.54 -9.13 -4.97
C ASN A 84 -0.80 -8.27 -6.22
N PRO A 85 -0.05 -7.17 -6.41
CA PRO A 85 -0.25 -6.32 -7.57
C PRO A 85 -0.18 -7.22 -8.81
N SER A 86 -1.18 -7.12 -9.69
CA SER A 86 -1.17 -7.84 -10.95
C SER A 86 0.12 -7.44 -11.69
N VAL A 87 1.05 -8.38 -11.83
CA VAL A 87 2.30 -8.12 -12.53
C VAL A 87 1.96 -8.06 -14.01
N HIS A 88 1.75 -6.85 -14.51
CA HIS A 88 1.59 -6.62 -15.94
C HIS A 88 2.87 -7.03 -16.67
N GLY A 89 2.76 -7.49 -17.90
CA GLY A 89 3.90 -8.04 -18.64
C GLY A 89 5.06 -7.05 -18.81
N ASN A 90 4.77 -5.74 -18.82
CA ASN A 90 5.78 -4.68 -18.93
C ASN A 90 6.44 -4.34 -17.58
N SER A 91 6.07 -5.00 -16.49
CA SER A 91 6.68 -4.83 -15.18
C SER A 91 8.12 -5.33 -15.17
N LYS A 92 9.02 -4.65 -14.44
CA LYS A 92 10.40 -5.11 -14.21
C LYS A 92 10.47 -6.51 -13.59
N THR A 93 9.45 -6.88 -12.81
CA THR A 93 9.31 -8.17 -12.13
C THR A 93 8.58 -9.23 -12.96
N SER A 94 8.22 -8.91 -14.22
CA SER A 94 7.56 -9.85 -15.11
C SER A 94 8.45 -11.06 -15.38
N THR A 95 7.86 -12.26 -15.28
CA THR A 95 8.49 -13.53 -15.67
C THR A 95 8.40 -13.81 -17.15
N LYS A 96 7.58 -13.04 -17.89
CA LYS A 96 7.46 -13.19 -19.34
C LYS A 96 8.79 -12.81 -20.01
N PRO A 97 9.21 -13.55 -21.05
CA PRO A 97 10.39 -13.18 -21.82
C PRO A 97 10.18 -11.82 -22.50
N ALA A 98 11.26 -11.07 -22.61
CA ALA A 98 11.33 -9.81 -23.34
C ALA A 98 12.53 -9.84 -24.30
N VAL A 99 12.38 -9.16 -25.42
CA VAL A 99 13.41 -9.00 -26.45
C VAL A 99 13.96 -7.59 -26.41
N LEU A 100 15.28 -7.49 -26.39
CA LEU A 100 16.05 -6.28 -26.64
C LEU A 100 16.33 -6.20 -28.13
N TYR A 101 16.06 -5.04 -28.73
CA TYR A 101 16.26 -4.80 -30.16
C TYR A 101 16.99 -3.49 -30.42
N ALA A 102 17.63 -3.40 -31.58
CA ALA A 102 18.05 -2.15 -32.22
C ALA A 102 17.09 -1.83 -33.36
N MET A 103 16.80 -0.55 -33.54
CA MET A 103 15.99 -0.04 -34.64
C MET A 103 16.86 0.78 -35.58
N TYR A 104 16.69 0.57 -36.88
CA TYR A 104 17.36 1.25 -37.97
C TYR A 104 16.32 1.86 -38.90
N ASP A 105 16.65 2.97 -39.56
CA ASP A 105 15.81 3.51 -40.62
C ASP A 105 16.00 2.74 -41.95
N GLY A 106 15.26 3.11 -42.99
CA GLY A 106 15.37 2.49 -44.31
C GLY A 106 16.71 2.72 -45.02
N GLU A 107 17.56 3.60 -44.49
CA GLU A 107 18.91 3.86 -44.99
C GLU A 107 19.97 3.07 -44.20
N GLY A 108 19.56 2.36 -43.14
CA GLY A 108 20.44 1.59 -42.27
C GLY A 108 21.09 2.41 -41.14
N ASN A 109 20.68 3.66 -40.92
CA ASN A 109 21.20 4.44 -39.80
C ASN A 109 20.55 3.99 -38.49
N PHE A 110 21.36 3.88 -37.44
CA PHE A 110 20.88 3.47 -36.12
C PHE A 110 20.00 4.55 -35.47
N GLN A 111 18.83 4.13 -35.01
CA GLN A 111 17.81 5.03 -34.48
C GLN A 111 17.64 4.92 -32.96
N LYS A 112 17.59 3.70 -32.41
CA LYS A 112 17.35 3.46 -30.98
C LYS A 112 17.53 1.99 -30.53
N TYR A 113 17.90 1.79 -29.27
CA TYR A 113 17.67 0.52 -28.54
C TYR A 113 16.33 0.51 -27.82
N GLY A 114 15.62 -0.62 -27.84
CA GLY A 114 14.36 -0.76 -27.13
C GLY A 114 14.07 -2.17 -26.65
N ILE A 115 13.10 -2.30 -25.74
CA ILE A 115 12.65 -3.60 -25.22
C ILE A 115 11.17 -3.82 -25.48
N THR A 116 10.82 -5.00 -25.98
CA THR A 116 9.43 -5.43 -26.23
C THR A 116 9.13 -6.79 -25.61
N GLN A 117 7.84 -7.08 -25.42
CA GLN A 117 7.33 -8.43 -25.10
C GLN A 117 6.95 -9.23 -26.34
N GLU A 118 6.91 -8.59 -27.52
CA GLU A 118 6.62 -9.25 -28.80
C GLU A 118 7.85 -10.09 -29.23
N VAL A 119 8.01 -11.26 -28.62
CA VAL A 119 9.21 -12.11 -28.79
C VAL A 119 9.32 -12.65 -30.21
N ASP A 120 8.19 -12.96 -30.85
CA ASP A 120 8.20 -13.54 -32.20
C ASP A 120 8.52 -12.49 -33.28
N ASN A 121 8.13 -11.23 -33.05
CA ASN A 121 8.35 -10.16 -34.01
C ASN A 121 8.38 -8.79 -33.29
N PRO A 122 9.57 -8.28 -32.95
CA PRO A 122 9.72 -7.00 -32.27
C PRO A 122 9.09 -5.80 -32.99
N ARG A 123 9.03 -5.83 -34.33
CA ARG A 123 8.42 -4.77 -35.16
C ARG A 123 6.94 -4.57 -34.86
N LYS A 124 6.22 -5.62 -34.41
CA LYS A 124 4.78 -5.54 -34.06
C LYS A 124 4.48 -4.47 -33.01
N ARG A 125 5.45 -4.15 -32.14
CA ARG A 125 5.33 -3.10 -31.11
C ARG A 125 4.85 -1.77 -31.69
N TYR A 126 5.31 -1.43 -32.90
CA TYR A 126 5.06 -0.12 -33.50
C TYR A 126 3.87 -0.10 -34.47
N GLY A 127 3.38 -1.28 -34.90
CA GLY A 127 2.34 -1.35 -35.92
C GLY A 127 2.69 -0.50 -37.15
N ASN A 128 1.79 0.42 -37.51
CA ASN A 128 1.97 1.36 -38.64
C ASN A 128 2.55 2.72 -38.21
N THR A 129 3.01 2.86 -36.96
CA THR A 129 3.53 4.14 -36.43
C THR A 129 4.90 4.47 -36.99
N ILE A 130 5.68 3.45 -37.34
CA ILE A 130 6.99 3.61 -38.00
C ILE A 130 6.85 3.24 -39.47
N PRO A 131 7.65 3.86 -40.36
CA PRO A 131 7.66 3.50 -41.77
C PRO A 131 7.99 2.01 -42.02
N ALA A 132 7.60 1.50 -43.18
CA ALA A 132 7.75 0.08 -43.51
C ALA A 132 9.22 -0.33 -43.68
N GLU A 133 10.02 0.60 -44.17
CA GLU A 133 11.45 0.49 -44.42
C GLU A 133 12.29 0.46 -43.14
N TYR A 134 11.73 0.86 -41.98
CA TYR A 134 12.45 0.76 -40.72
C TYR A 134 12.62 -0.70 -40.30
N GLU A 135 13.86 -1.07 -40.03
CA GLU A 135 14.24 -2.40 -39.60
C GLU A 135 14.36 -2.46 -38.07
N VAL A 136 13.84 -3.55 -37.48
CA VAL A 136 13.94 -3.81 -36.05
C VAL A 136 14.64 -5.15 -35.86
N ILE A 137 15.91 -5.11 -35.47
CA ILE A 137 16.78 -6.27 -35.33
C ILE A 137 16.85 -6.68 -33.86
N GLU A 138 16.55 -7.95 -33.59
CA GLU A 138 16.74 -8.53 -32.26
C GLU A 138 18.23 -8.63 -31.91
N ILE A 139 18.59 -8.15 -30.73
CA ILE A 139 19.94 -8.24 -30.18
C ILE A 139 20.02 -9.41 -29.19
N ASP A 140 19.02 -9.51 -28.30
CA ASP A 140 19.04 -10.48 -27.22
C ASP A 140 17.63 -10.72 -26.65
N ARG A 141 17.45 -11.86 -25.96
CA ARG A 141 16.19 -12.28 -25.34
C ARG A 141 16.39 -12.83 -23.94
N GLY A 142 15.47 -12.51 -23.04
CA GLY A 142 15.52 -13.06 -21.68
C GLY A 142 14.55 -12.41 -20.71
N LYS A 143 14.90 -12.44 -19.41
CA LYS A 143 14.11 -11.77 -18.37
C LYS A 143 14.12 -10.26 -18.60
N ARG A 144 12.96 -9.62 -18.43
CA ARG A 144 12.81 -8.17 -18.64
C ARG A 144 13.75 -7.33 -17.78
N SER A 145 14.03 -7.75 -16.55
CA SER A 145 14.99 -7.07 -15.66
C SER A 145 16.40 -7.00 -16.26
N ASP A 146 16.81 -8.05 -16.97
CA ASP A 146 18.14 -8.16 -17.53
C ASP A 146 18.24 -7.40 -18.85
N MET A 147 17.18 -7.47 -19.67
CA MET A 147 17.04 -6.64 -20.87
C MET A 147 17.08 -5.15 -20.53
N LEU A 148 16.40 -4.71 -19.45
CA LEU A 148 16.43 -3.31 -18.99
C LEU A 148 17.84 -2.85 -18.60
N LYS A 149 18.63 -3.71 -17.97
CA LYS A 149 20.03 -3.39 -17.65
C LYS A 149 20.87 -3.25 -18.92
N LYS A 150 20.67 -4.15 -19.89
CA LYS A 150 21.39 -4.14 -21.18
C LYS A 150 21.01 -2.93 -22.03
N GLU A 151 19.72 -2.65 -22.21
CA GLU A 151 19.23 -1.45 -22.90
C GLU A 151 19.83 -0.18 -22.29
N ARG A 152 19.82 -0.10 -20.96
CA ARG A 152 20.40 1.02 -20.23
C ARG A 152 21.87 1.21 -20.56
N HIS A 153 22.65 0.15 -20.40
CA HIS A 153 24.07 0.16 -20.69
C HIS A 153 24.41 0.55 -22.13
N LEU A 154 23.63 0.07 -23.09
CA LEU A 154 23.82 0.38 -24.52
C LEU A 154 23.46 1.84 -24.82
N THR A 155 22.33 2.32 -24.32
CA THR A 155 21.82 3.66 -24.60
C THR A 155 22.64 4.75 -23.86
N GLU A 156 23.28 4.43 -22.73
CA GLU A 156 24.26 5.34 -22.08
C GLU A 156 25.55 5.52 -22.89
N ARG A 157 25.98 4.48 -23.62
CA ARG A 157 27.24 4.49 -24.39
C ARG A 157 27.10 5.02 -25.82
N GLY A 158 25.92 4.90 -26.41
CA GLY A 158 25.67 5.27 -27.80
C GLY A 158 24.19 5.13 -28.14
N GLY A 159 23.34 5.87 -27.44
CA GLY A 159 21.91 5.98 -27.73
C GLY A 159 21.67 6.74 -29.03
N GLY A 160 20.69 6.29 -29.80
CA GLY A 160 20.33 6.91 -31.08
C GLY A 160 19.41 8.12 -30.90
N PRO A 161 19.09 8.84 -31.98
CA PRO A 161 18.28 10.06 -31.92
C PRO A 161 16.86 9.85 -31.36
N LEU A 162 16.33 8.62 -31.38
CA LEU A 162 15.02 8.30 -30.81
C LEU A 162 15.06 7.86 -29.34
N ASN A 163 16.25 7.74 -28.74
CA ASN A 163 16.41 7.55 -27.31
C ASN A 163 16.20 8.87 -26.55
N LYS A 164 14.97 9.13 -26.11
CA LYS A 164 14.58 10.34 -25.38
C LYS A 164 14.80 10.24 -23.86
N GLU A 165 15.40 9.14 -23.39
CA GLU A 165 15.66 8.95 -21.97
C GLU A 165 16.70 9.95 -21.46
N LYS A 166 16.51 10.53 -20.26
CA LYS A 166 17.44 11.51 -19.67
C LYS A 166 18.89 11.02 -19.52
N TRP A 167 19.04 9.71 -19.46
CA TRP A 167 20.32 9.02 -19.28
C TRP A 167 20.94 8.56 -20.61
N ALA A 168 20.28 8.81 -21.76
CA ALA A 168 20.83 8.51 -23.07
C ALA A 168 22.07 9.36 -23.34
N ASN A 169 23.14 8.74 -23.81
CA ASN A 169 24.44 9.37 -24.07
C ASN A 169 25.06 10.09 -22.86
N THR A 170 24.55 9.85 -21.64
CA THR A 170 25.21 10.30 -20.41
C THR A 170 26.09 9.15 -19.94
N LYS A 171 27.41 9.34 -19.95
CA LYS A 171 28.35 8.35 -19.41
C LYS A 171 27.93 7.94 -17.99
N CYS A 172 27.90 6.64 -17.70
CA CYS A 172 27.98 6.15 -16.32
C CYS A 172 29.22 6.81 -15.68
N LYS A 173 29.03 7.63 -14.64
CA LYS A 173 30.13 8.11 -13.80
C LYS A 173 30.75 6.94 -13.06
#